data_AF-A0AAT9LXE7-F1
#
_entry.id   AF-A0AAT9LXE7-F1
#
_cell.length_a   1.000
_cell.length_b   1.000
_cell.length_c   1.000
_cell.angle_alpha   90.00
_cell.angle_beta   90.00
_cell.angle_gamma   90.00
#
_symmetry.space_group_name_H-M   'P 1'
#
loop_
_entity.id
_entity.type
_entity.pdbx_description
1 polymer ?
#
loop_
_entity_poly.entity_id
_entity_poly.type
_entity_poly.pdbx_seq_one_letter_code
_entity_poly.pdbx_strand_id
1 'polypeptide(L)'
;MSSVTQAEMPAWRRETQTEQRWAVGGAILVALCLQLPLPQTITFLPLWLLPALTLALLVALVIANPGRISKHSGIERRAGLVVAFLVSAANAVNGVQLIRHILDGVIGDNAVVLLATGADIYVTNIIVFALWYWEFDRGGPAMRARGEREYPDFLFPQMSSPELAPKDWEPWYLDYLYLSFTNATAFSPTDVLPMRPWAKLAMMAQSMVSLVIVVLVVARAVNVLH
;
A
#
# COMPACT_ATOMS: atom_id res chain seq x y z
N MET A 1 23.97 13.97 -32.55
CA MET A 1 23.27 13.41 -31.38
C MET A 1 24.23 13.48 -30.21
N SER A 2 24.09 14.50 -29.36
CA SER A 2 24.88 14.64 -28.14
C SER A 2 24.60 13.44 -27.22
N SER A 3 25.64 12.74 -26.80
CA SER A 3 25.54 11.69 -25.78
C SER A 3 25.16 12.35 -24.46
N VAL A 4 23.87 12.33 -24.12
CA VAL A 4 23.38 12.78 -22.81
C VAL A 4 24.17 12.02 -21.75
N THR A 5 24.91 12.76 -20.92
CA THR A 5 25.69 12.14 -19.85
C THR A 5 24.74 11.71 -18.73
N GLN A 6 25.03 10.63 -17.99
CA GLN A 6 24.18 10.17 -16.88
C GLN A 6 23.84 11.28 -15.86
N ALA A 7 24.72 12.28 -15.72
CA ALA A 7 24.52 13.42 -14.84
C ALA A 7 23.36 14.35 -15.29
N GLU A 8 23.03 14.37 -16.58
CA GLU A 8 21.97 15.20 -17.16
C GLU A 8 20.60 14.51 -17.14
N MET A 9 20.57 13.19 -16.95
CA MET A 9 19.33 12.43 -16.82
C MET A 9 18.69 12.67 -15.44
N PRO A 10 17.35 12.76 -15.36
CA PRO A 10 16.67 12.87 -14.07
C PRO A 10 16.93 11.61 -13.24
N ALA A 11 16.95 11.73 -11.91
CA ALA A 11 17.32 10.61 -11.02
C ALA A 11 16.52 9.33 -11.26
N TRP A 12 15.21 9.45 -11.50
CA TRP A 12 14.34 8.32 -11.83
C TRP A 12 14.67 7.59 -13.16
N ARG A 13 15.58 8.10 -14.00
CA ARG A 13 16.07 7.46 -15.25
C ARG A 13 17.55 7.08 -15.24
N ARG A 14 18.27 7.28 -14.13
CA ARG A 14 19.69 6.91 -14.02
C ARG A 14 19.88 5.98 -12.84
N GLU A 15 21.09 5.44 -12.72
CA GLU A 15 21.43 4.65 -11.56
C GLU A 15 21.55 5.54 -10.31
N THR A 16 20.80 5.20 -9.27
CA THR A 16 20.75 5.90 -7.98
C THR A 16 21.08 4.93 -6.83
N GLN A 17 21.13 5.46 -5.61
CA GLN A 17 21.20 4.62 -4.42
C GLN A 17 19.80 4.09 -4.10
N THR A 18 19.71 2.86 -3.61
CA THR A 18 18.42 2.27 -3.24
C THR A 18 17.80 2.93 -2.01
N GLU A 19 16.47 3.01 -1.99
CA GLU A 19 15.68 3.58 -0.90
C GLU A 19 15.96 2.90 0.45
N GLN A 20 15.87 3.68 1.54
CA GLN A 20 15.91 3.17 2.91
C GLN A 20 14.57 2.53 3.29
N ARG A 21 14.59 1.43 4.04
CA ARG A 21 13.40 0.61 4.31
C ARG A 21 12.50 1.10 5.44
N TRP A 22 12.88 2.15 6.17
CA TRP A 22 12.19 2.54 7.40
C TRP A 22 10.73 2.96 7.15
N ALA A 23 10.42 3.61 6.02
CA ALA A 23 9.06 4.04 5.70
C ALA A 23 8.14 2.84 5.44
N VAL A 24 8.63 1.86 4.67
CA VAL A 24 7.95 0.57 4.43
C VAL A 24 7.75 -0.19 5.74
N GLY A 25 8.82 -0.29 6.55
CA GLY A 25 8.76 -0.93 7.86
C GLY A 25 7.75 -0.28 8.80
N GLY A 26 7.76 1.06 8.86
CA GLY A 26 6.80 1.84 9.63
C GLY A 26 5.36 1.63 9.18
N ALA A 27 5.09 1.60 7.88
CA ALA A 27 3.75 1.36 7.37
C ALA A 27 3.24 -0.05 7.69
N ILE A 28 4.10 -1.08 7.56
CA ILE A 28 3.72 -2.45 7.95
C ILE A 28 3.50 -2.54 9.46
N LEU A 29 4.32 -1.88 10.28
CA LEU A 29 4.10 -1.80 11.73
C LEU A 29 2.76 -1.14 12.06
N VAL A 30 2.40 -0.05 11.37
CA VAL A 30 1.09 0.59 11.54
C VAL A 30 -0.04 -0.39 11.19
N ALA A 31 0.03 -1.06 10.04
CA ALA A 31 -0.97 -2.08 9.66
C ALA A 31 -1.09 -3.21 10.69
N LEU A 32 0.04 -3.66 11.26
CA LEU A 32 0.05 -4.68 12.31
C LEU A 32 -0.57 -4.17 13.62
N CYS A 33 -0.25 -2.95 14.04
CA CYS A 33 -0.82 -2.34 15.24
C CYS A 33 -2.34 -2.19 15.14
N LEU A 34 -2.85 -1.84 13.95
CA LEU A 34 -4.29 -1.71 13.72
C LEU A 34 -5.03 -3.07 13.77
N GLN A 35 -4.34 -4.18 13.54
CA GLN A 35 -4.90 -5.54 13.63
C GLN A 35 -4.96 -6.12 15.06
N LEU A 36 -4.21 -5.55 16.02
CA LEU A 36 -4.16 -6.05 17.41
C LEU A 36 -5.45 -5.87 18.23
N PRO A 37 -6.18 -4.74 18.17
CA PRO A 37 -7.29 -4.45 19.07
C PRO A 37 -8.65 -5.01 18.63
N LEU A 38 -8.75 -5.71 17.49
CA LEU A 38 -10.04 -6.18 17.00
C LEU A 38 -10.57 -7.36 17.84
N PRO A 39 -11.78 -7.24 18.45
CA PRO A 39 -12.41 -8.34 19.16
C PRO A 39 -12.56 -9.53 18.23
N GLN A 40 -11.96 -10.67 18.60
CA GLN A 40 -12.04 -11.90 17.82
C GLN A 40 -13.39 -12.59 17.98
N THR A 41 -14.43 -11.92 17.52
CA THR A 41 -15.75 -12.52 17.43
C THR A 41 -15.85 -13.31 16.13
N ILE A 42 -15.57 -14.61 16.26
CA ILE A 42 -16.09 -15.71 15.44
C ILE A 42 -15.38 -15.94 14.09
N THR A 43 -14.39 -16.85 14.05
CA THR A 43 -14.16 -17.77 12.91
C THR A 43 -13.16 -18.90 13.23
N PHE A 44 -13.29 -20.03 12.53
CA PHE A 44 -12.55 -21.29 12.71
C PHE A 44 -11.06 -21.27 12.27
N LEU A 45 -10.58 -20.16 11.68
CA LEU A 45 -9.15 -19.97 11.40
C LEU A 45 -8.51 -19.19 12.55
N PRO A 46 -7.28 -19.51 12.98
CA PRO A 46 -6.54 -18.66 13.91
C PRO A 46 -6.18 -17.36 13.19
N LEU A 47 -7.07 -16.37 13.24
CA LEU A 47 -6.93 -15.06 12.61
C LEU A 47 -5.68 -14.30 13.11
N TRP A 48 -5.10 -14.70 14.25
CA TRP A 48 -3.81 -14.22 14.76
C TRP A 48 -2.60 -14.74 13.97
N LEU A 49 -2.73 -15.87 13.27
CA LEU A 49 -1.61 -16.50 12.58
C LEU A 49 -1.09 -15.63 11.43
N LEU A 50 -1.99 -14.97 10.70
CA LEU A 50 -1.62 -14.09 9.59
C LEU A 50 -0.91 -12.80 10.06
N PRO A 51 -1.41 -12.04 11.06
CA PRO A 51 -0.68 -10.94 11.69
C PRO A 51 0.64 -11.39 12.30
N ALA A 52 0.67 -12.51 13.02
CA ALA A 52 1.89 -13.04 13.64
C ALA A 52 2.95 -13.44 12.59
N LEU A 53 2.54 -14.09 11.51
CA LEU A 53 3.41 -14.45 10.40
C LEU A 53 3.92 -13.19 9.68
N THR A 54 3.05 -12.21 9.47
CA THR A 54 3.41 -10.91 8.89
C THR A 54 4.44 -10.20 9.77
N LEU A 55 4.22 -10.13 11.09
CA LEU A 55 5.14 -9.53 12.05
C LEU A 55 6.48 -10.28 12.07
N ALA A 56 6.45 -11.62 12.12
CA ALA A 56 7.67 -12.43 12.09
C ALA A 56 8.47 -12.19 10.81
N LEU A 57 7.80 -12.13 9.65
CA LEU A 57 8.43 -11.90 8.36
C LEU A 57 8.98 -10.47 8.24
N LEU A 58 8.27 -9.48 8.81
CA LEU A 58 8.75 -8.10 8.90
C LEU A 58 10.00 -8.00 9.77
N VAL A 59 9.96 -8.58 10.98
CA VAL A 59 11.09 -8.59 11.91
C VAL A 59 12.29 -9.30 11.25
N ALA A 60 12.06 -10.44 10.59
CA ALA A 60 13.10 -11.14 9.84
C ALA A 60 13.69 -10.26 8.71
N LEU A 61 12.86 -9.50 7.99
CA LEU A 61 13.31 -8.57 6.94
C LEU A 61 14.13 -7.41 7.49
N VAL A 62 13.73 -6.84 8.64
CA VAL A 62 14.45 -5.75 9.30
C VAL A 62 15.79 -6.24 9.86
N ILE A 63 15.82 -7.42 10.48
CA ILE A 63 17.05 -8.02 11.01
C ILE A 63 18.00 -8.41 9.87
N ALA A 64 17.48 -9.03 8.80
CA ALA A 64 18.30 -9.50 7.69
C ALA A 64 18.90 -8.35 6.86
N ASN A 65 18.23 -7.20 6.78
CA ASN A 65 18.76 -6.05 6.06
C ASN A 65 18.23 -4.71 6.62
N PRO A 66 18.81 -4.20 7.73
CA PRO A 66 18.28 -3.02 8.45
C PRO A 66 18.48 -1.68 7.72
N GLY A 67 19.21 -1.68 6.60
CA GLY A 67 19.58 -0.47 5.88
C GLY A 67 18.77 -0.24 4.61
N ARG A 68 19.49 -0.28 3.49
CA ARG A 68 18.95 -0.02 2.14
C ARG A 68 18.54 -1.30 1.47
N ILE A 69 17.59 -1.20 0.54
CA ILE A 69 17.19 -2.33 -0.30
C ILE A 69 18.40 -2.78 -1.13
N SER A 70 18.69 -4.08 -1.15
CA SER A 70 19.80 -4.56 -1.96
C SER A 70 19.44 -4.47 -3.44
N LYS A 71 20.38 -3.95 -4.26
CA LYS A 71 20.22 -3.90 -5.72
C LYS A 71 20.10 -5.29 -6.35
N HIS A 72 20.47 -6.38 -5.66
CA HIS A 72 20.62 -7.73 -6.24
C HIS A 72 19.83 -8.83 -5.53
N SER A 73 19.11 -8.55 -4.45
CA SER A 73 18.44 -9.58 -3.65
C SER A 73 17.00 -9.84 -4.12
N GLY A 74 16.82 -10.83 -4.99
CA GLY A 74 15.47 -11.31 -5.36
C GLY A 74 14.68 -11.90 -4.19
N ILE A 75 15.37 -12.36 -3.14
CA ILE A 75 14.75 -12.92 -1.93
C ILE A 75 14.01 -11.83 -1.16
N GLU A 76 14.61 -10.65 -1.03
CA GLU A 76 13.99 -9.50 -0.36
C GLU A 76 12.67 -9.10 -1.00
N ARG A 77 12.64 -9.04 -2.34
CA ARG A 77 11.43 -8.77 -3.11
C ARG A 77 10.37 -9.85 -2.90
N ARG A 78 10.74 -11.13 -2.95
CA ARG A 78 9.81 -12.23 -2.70
C ARG A 78 9.21 -12.15 -1.30
N ALA A 79 10.02 -11.86 -0.28
CA ALA A 79 9.54 -11.69 1.08
C ALA A 79 8.58 -10.49 1.20
N GLY A 80 8.90 -9.34 0.59
CA GLY A 80 8.01 -8.18 0.55
C GLY A 80 6.67 -8.47 -0.14
N LEU A 81 6.69 -9.20 -1.25
CA LEU A 81 5.49 -9.66 -1.96
C LEU A 81 4.64 -10.63 -1.12
N VAL A 82 5.28 -11.55 -0.41
CA VAL A 82 4.59 -12.47 0.52
C VAL A 82 3.94 -11.69 1.65
N VAL A 83 4.65 -10.73 2.26
CA VAL A 83 4.06 -9.84 3.29
C VAL A 83 2.84 -9.10 2.72
N ALA A 84 2.99 -8.41 1.58
CA ALA A 84 1.90 -7.66 0.97
C ALA A 84 0.68 -8.56 0.68
N PHE A 85 0.92 -9.77 0.17
CA PHE A 85 -0.13 -10.75 -0.08
C PHE A 85 -0.84 -11.20 1.20
N LEU A 86 -0.09 -11.55 2.26
CA LEU A 86 -0.67 -11.99 3.54
C LEU A 86 -1.52 -10.89 4.18
N VAL A 87 -1.04 -9.65 4.20
CA VAL A 87 -1.79 -8.50 4.73
C VAL A 87 -3.02 -8.21 3.86
N SER A 88 -2.90 -8.32 2.53
CA SER A 88 -4.06 -8.17 1.61
C SER A 88 -5.14 -9.20 1.90
N ALA A 89 -4.75 -10.48 2.06
CA ALA A 89 -5.67 -11.57 2.32
C ALA A 89 -6.36 -11.40 3.67
N ALA A 90 -5.60 -11.06 4.72
CA ALA A 90 -6.16 -10.75 6.04
C ALA A 90 -7.16 -9.59 5.97
N ASN A 91 -6.80 -8.49 5.30
CA ASN A 91 -7.67 -7.33 5.17
C ASN A 91 -8.95 -7.65 4.37
N ALA A 92 -8.84 -8.46 3.30
CA ALA A 92 -9.98 -8.90 2.53
C ALA A 92 -10.94 -9.79 3.34
N VAL A 93 -10.39 -10.70 4.16
CA VAL A 93 -11.20 -11.51 5.09
C VAL A 93 -11.94 -10.62 6.08
N ASN A 94 -11.24 -9.67 6.71
CA ASN A 94 -11.86 -8.71 7.64
C ASN A 94 -12.94 -7.87 6.95
N GLY A 95 -12.69 -7.40 5.72
CA GLY A 95 -13.67 -6.67 4.91
C GLY A 95 -14.93 -7.49 4.61
N VAL A 96 -14.78 -8.73 4.15
CA VAL A 96 -15.92 -9.62 3.89
C VAL A 96 -16.69 -9.92 5.17
N GLN A 97 -16.01 -10.15 6.29
CA GLN A 97 -16.66 -10.37 7.58
C GLN A 97 -17.43 -9.12 8.00
N LEU A 98 -16.84 -7.92 7.94
CA LEU A 98 -17.52 -6.67 8.28
C LEU A 98 -18.78 -6.49 7.44
N ILE A 99 -18.69 -6.71 6.11
CA ILE A 99 -19.84 -6.59 5.20
C ILE A 99 -20.94 -7.59 5.59
N ARG A 100 -20.60 -8.87 5.83
CA ARG A 100 -21.58 -9.88 6.27
C ARG A 100 -22.26 -9.47 7.57
N HIS A 101 -21.49 -9.06 8.57
CA HIS A 101 -22.04 -8.64 9.86
C HIS A 101 -22.93 -7.39 9.77
N ILE A 102 -22.63 -6.46 8.85
CA ILE A 102 -23.51 -5.30 8.56
C ILE A 102 -24.82 -5.78 7.94
N LEU A 103 -24.77 -6.74 7.00
CA LEU A 103 -25.95 -7.25 6.28
C LEU A 103 -26.83 -8.17 7.15
N ASP A 104 -26.22 -9.01 7.99
CA ASP A 104 -26.92 -9.93 8.88
C ASP A 104 -27.52 -9.22 10.11
N GLY A 105 -27.18 -7.94 10.33
CA GLY A 105 -27.66 -7.14 11.44
C GLY A 105 -27.05 -7.51 12.81
N VAL A 106 -26.12 -8.47 12.85
CA VAL A 106 -25.54 -9.06 14.08
C VAL A 106 -24.57 -8.11 14.78
N ILE A 107 -23.89 -7.22 14.04
CA ILE A 107 -23.12 -6.11 14.64
C ILE A 107 -24.01 -4.86 14.55
N GLY A 108 -24.61 -4.49 15.69
CA GLY A 108 -25.73 -3.55 15.69
C GLY A 108 -25.83 -2.57 16.84
N ASP A 109 -25.17 -2.77 17.98
CA ASP A 109 -25.47 -1.92 19.15
C ASP A 109 -24.38 -0.89 19.48
N ASN A 110 -23.24 -0.90 18.78
CA ASN A 110 -22.14 0.02 19.06
C ASN A 110 -21.53 0.62 17.78
N ALA A 111 -21.95 1.83 17.44
CA ALA A 111 -21.45 2.59 16.30
C ALA A 111 -19.92 2.83 16.38
N VAL A 112 -19.34 2.96 17.58
CA VAL A 112 -17.90 3.21 17.75
C VAL A 112 -17.08 2.00 17.29
N VAL A 113 -17.49 0.79 17.65
CA VAL A 113 -16.79 -0.45 17.23
C VAL A 113 -16.86 -0.62 15.72
N LEU A 114 -18.01 -0.32 15.12
CA LEU A 114 -18.20 -0.40 13.67
C LEU A 114 -17.30 0.59 12.92
N LEU A 115 -17.29 1.86 13.35
CA LEU A 115 -16.46 2.90 12.76
C LEU A 115 -14.96 2.59 12.93
N ALA A 116 -14.55 2.10 14.11
CA ALA A 116 -13.16 1.71 14.35
C ALA A 116 -12.72 0.55 13.46
N THR A 117 -13.57 -0.47 13.30
CA THR A 117 -13.29 -1.63 12.43
C THR A 117 -13.24 -1.22 10.96
N GLY A 118 -14.18 -0.37 10.52
CA GLY A 118 -14.17 0.19 9.16
C GLY A 118 -12.93 1.02 8.89
N ALA A 119 -12.51 1.86 9.84
CA ALA A 119 -11.31 2.68 9.74
C ALA A 119 -10.03 1.84 9.68
N ASP A 120 -9.92 0.77 10.48
CA ASP A 120 -8.79 -0.18 10.39
C ASP A 120 -8.69 -0.78 8.98
N ILE A 121 -9.77 -1.38 8.49
CA ILE A 121 -9.77 -2.04 7.17
C ILE A 121 -9.45 -1.02 6.06
N TYR A 122 -9.97 0.20 6.18
CA TYR A 122 -9.71 1.29 5.26
C TYR A 122 -8.23 1.71 5.24
N VAL A 123 -7.63 1.96 6.40
CA VAL A 123 -6.22 2.37 6.50
C VAL A 123 -5.31 1.22 6.07
N THR A 124 -5.62 -0.02 6.47
CA THR A 124 -4.88 -1.21 6.04
C THR A 124 -4.96 -1.39 4.51
N ASN A 125 -6.12 -1.10 3.90
CA ASN A 125 -6.27 -1.13 2.44
C ASN A 125 -5.32 -0.14 1.75
N ILE A 126 -5.20 1.09 2.28
CA ILE A 126 -4.27 2.10 1.77
C ILE A 126 -2.81 1.62 1.89
N ILE A 127 -2.41 1.10 3.05
CA ILE A 127 -1.04 0.62 3.26
C ILE A 127 -0.70 -0.52 2.30
N VAL A 128 -1.63 -1.48 2.14
CA VAL A 128 -1.46 -2.63 1.26
C VAL A 128 -1.32 -2.20 -0.20
N PHE A 129 -2.21 -1.35 -0.70
CA PHE A 129 -2.13 -0.90 -2.09
C PHE A 129 -0.90 -0.01 -2.35
N ALA A 130 -0.47 0.80 -1.38
CA ALA A 130 0.80 1.52 -1.45
C ALA A 130 1.99 0.56 -1.64
N LEU A 131 2.02 -0.56 -0.89
CA LEU A 131 3.04 -1.60 -1.04
C LEU A 131 2.97 -2.26 -2.43
N TRP A 132 1.78 -2.61 -2.92
CA TRP A 132 1.62 -3.17 -4.26
C TRP A 132 2.11 -2.22 -5.34
N TYR A 133 1.75 -0.94 -5.27
CA TYR A 133 2.19 0.07 -6.25
C TYR A 133 3.71 0.23 -6.22
N TRP A 134 4.30 0.33 -5.04
CA TRP A 134 5.75 0.47 -4.86
C TRP A 134 6.54 -0.78 -5.31
N GLU A 135 6.05 -1.98 -5.04
CA GLU A 135 6.76 -3.23 -5.36
C GLU A 135 6.66 -3.63 -6.84
N PHE A 136 5.61 -3.17 -7.53
CA PHE A 136 5.39 -3.46 -8.95
C PHE A 136 5.87 -2.36 -9.88
N ASP A 137 5.78 -1.09 -9.48
CA ASP A 137 6.17 0.02 -10.35
C ASP A 137 7.62 -0.15 -10.81
N ARG A 138 7.76 -0.12 -12.13
CA ARG A 138 9.03 -0.29 -12.86
C ARG A 138 9.80 -1.57 -12.47
N GLY A 139 9.09 -2.59 -12.01
CA GLY A 139 9.68 -3.87 -11.65
C GLY A 139 10.27 -3.92 -10.24
N GLY A 140 9.93 -2.94 -9.40
CA GLY A 140 10.26 -2.91 -7.98
C GLY A 140 11.45 -1.99 -7.64
N PRO A 141 11.72 -1.79 -6.35
CA PRO A 141 12.65 -0.74 -5.87
C PRO A 141 14.09 -0.91 -6.37
N ALA A 142 14.56 -2.15 -6.46
CA ALA A 142 15.90 -2.45 -6.95
C ALA A 142 16.07 -2.12 -8.44
N MET A 143 15.05 -2.42 -9.27
CA MET A 143 15.06 -2.09 -10.70
C MET A 143 14.87 -0.58 -10.93
N ARG A 144 14.03 0.07 -10.11
CA ARG A 144 13.85 1.52 -10.09
C ARG A 144 15.17 2.24 -9.85
N ALA A 145 15.92 1.85 -8.83
CA ALA A 145 17.21 2.44 -8.51
C ALA A 145 18.31 2.21 -9.55
N ARG A 146 18.10 1.31 -10.53
CA ARG A 146 19.04 1.12 -11.65
C ARG A 146 18.66 1.92 -12.90
N GLY A 147 17.45 2.52 -12.93
CA GLY A 147 16.96 3.25 -14.09
C GLY A 147 16.76 2.39 -15.35
N GLU A 148 16.71 1.06 -15.23
CA GLU A 148 16.71 0.14 -16.39
C GLU A 148 15.40 0.19 -17.22
N ARG A 149 14.26 0.58 -16.62
CA ARG A 149 12.98 0.67 -17.33
C ARG A 149 12.70 2.07 -17.85
N GLU A 150 12.58 2.17 -19.17
CA GLU A 150 12.30 3.42 -19.88
C GLU A 150 10.91 4.01 -19.53
N TYR A 151 9.87 3.16 -19.51
CA TYR A 151 8.49 3.59 -19.29
C TYR A 151 8.02 3.33 -17.84
N PRO A 152 7.52 4.36 -17.12
CA PRO A 152 6.89 4.17 -15.81
C PRO A 152 5.61 3.34 -15.88
N ASP A 153 5.27 2.66 -14.78
CA ASP A 153 3.92 2.12 -14.62
C ASP A 153 2.99 3.17 -13.98
N PHE A 154 3.55 4.07 -13.16
CA PHE A 154 2.92 5.30 -12.67
C PHE A 154 3.71 6.55 -13.07
N LEU A 155 3.05 7.51 -13.70
CA LEU A 155 3.64 8.79 -14.06
C LEU A 155 3.32 9.83 -12.98
N PHE A 156 4.32 10.17 -12.18
CA PHE A 156 4.23 11.19 -11.14
C PHE A 156 4.38 12.60 -11.72
N PRO A 157 3.78 13.65 -11.12
CA PRO A 157 3.89 15.03 -11.59
C PRO A 157 5.34 15.51 -11.78
N GLN A 158 6.23 15.14 -10.86
CA GLN A 158 7.66 15.47 -10.89
C GLN A 158 8.39 14.88 -12.11
N MET A 159 7.84 13.82 -12.72
CA MET A 159 8.38 13.24 -13.96
C MET A 159 7.96 14.04 -15.21
N SER A 160 6.78 14.67 -15.16
CA SER A 160 6.21 15.46 -16.26
C SER A 160 6.68 16.91 -16.26
N SER A 161 6.98 17.46 -15.07
CA SER A 161 7.47 18.82 -14.86
C SER A 161 8.81 18.81 -14.09
N PRO A 162 9.89 18.30 -14.70
CA PRO A 162 11.20 18.15 -14.04
C PRO A 162 11.80 19.50 -13.58
N GLU A 163 11.40 20.62 -14.19
CA GLU A 163 11.78 21.97 -13.79
C GLU A 163 11.21 22.41 -12.44
N LEU A 164 10.14 21.75 -11.97
CA LEU A 164 9.51 21.99 -10.67
C LEU A 164 9.94 20.97 -9.59
N ALA A 165 10.82 20.04 -9.93
CA ALA A 165 11.29 18.98 -9.04
C ALA A 165 12.79 19.08 -8.77
N PRO A 166 13.27 18.65 -7.59
CA PRO A 166 14.70 18.47 -7.36
C PRO A 166 15.30 17.54 -8.42
N LYS A 167 16.52 17.86 -8.90
CA LYS A 167 17.22 17.04 -9.91
C LYS A 167 17.41 15.58 -9.49
N ASP A 168 17.55 15.37 -8.19
CA ASP A 168 17.78 14.07 -7.58
C ASP A 168 16.48 13.37 -7.13
N TRP A 169 15.31 13.90 -7.50
CA TRP A 169 14.02 13.30 -7.15
C TRP A 169 13.76 12.00 -7.91
N GLU A 170 13.30 10.99 -7.17
CA GLU A 170 12.76 9.73 -7.66
C GLU A 170 11.63 9.29 -6.73
N PRO A 171 10.66 8.48 -7.19
CA PRO A 171 9.54 8.09 -6.35
C PRO A 171 9.99 7.10 -5.26
N TRP A 172 9.74 7.46 -4.02
CA TRP A 172 9.96 6.64 -2.83
C TRP A 172 8.62 6.10 -2.29
N TYR A 173 8.65 5.23 -1.30
CA TYR A 173 7.45 4.59 -0.74
C TYR A 173 6.36 5.60 -0.34
N LEU A 174 6.75 6.77 0.21
CA LEU A 174 5.80 7.81 0.59
C LEU A 174 5.01 8.37 -0.59
N ASP A 175 5.60 8.46 -1.79
CA ASP A 175 4.88 8.90 -2.99
C ASP A 175 3.78 7.89 -3.37
N TYR A 176 4.03 6.57 -3.20
CA TYR A 176 3.03 5.54 -3.43
C TYR A 176 1.98 5.46 -2.31
N LEU A 177 2.36 5.79 -1.07
CA LEU A 177 1.42 5.92 0.04
C LEU A 177 0.46 7.08 -0.20
N TYR A 178 0.98 8.23 -0.65
CA TYR A 178 0.16 9.36 -1.06
C TYR A 178 -0.76 8.98 -2.23
N LEU A 179 -0.24 8.37 -3.30
CA LEU A 179 -1.04 7.82 -4.40
C LEU A 179 -2.15 6.89 -3.92
N SER A 180 -1.85 5.98 -3.01
CA SER A 180 -2.81 5.02 -2.50
C SER A 180 -3.89 5.70 -1.65
N PHE A 181 -3.51 6.67 -0.83
CA PHE A 181 -4.44 7.46 -0.03
C PHE A 181 -5.38 8.29 -0.92
N THR A 182 -4.85 8.99 -1.92
CA THR A 182 -5.64 9.80 -2.86
C THR A 182 -6.58 8.94 -3.70
N ASN A 183 -6.12 7.77 -4.17
CA ASN A 183 -6.94 6.84 -4.94
C ASN A 183 -8.05 6.16 -4.10
N ALA A 184 -7.83 5.95 -2.80
CA ALA A 184 -8.85 5.42 -1.88
C ALA A 184 -9.88 6.48 -1.45
N THR A 185 -9.47 7.74 -1.31
CA THR A 185 -10.34 8.84 -0.87
C THR A 185 -11.15 9.44 -2.02
N ALA A 186 -10.60 9.50 -3.23
CA ALA A 186 -11.21 10.09 -4.42
C ALA A 186 -11.62 11.58 -4.28
N PHE A 187 -11.16 12.29 -3.24
CA PHE A 187 -11.44 13.72 -3.00
C PHE A 187 -10.25 14.64 -3.30
N SER A 188 -9.10 14.09 -3.70
CA SER A 188 -7.88 14.83 -4.01
C SER A 188 -7.67 15.02 -5.52
N PRO A 189 -6.75 15.91 -5.95
CA PRO A 189 -6.33 15.98 -7.34
C PRO A 189 -5.76 14.63 -7.79
N THR A 190 -6.23 14.08 -8.91
CA THR A 190 -5.64 12.88 -9.51
C THR A 190 -4.39 13.27 -10.29
N ASP A 191 -3.25 13.30 -9.62
CA ASP A 191 -1.99 13.85 -10.12
C ASP A 191 -1.03 12.78 -10.66
N VAL A 192 -1.11 11.55 -10.16
CA VAL A 192 -0.36 10.40 -10.68
C VAL A 192 -1.18 9.60 -11.70
N LEU A 193 -0.65 9.42 -12.90
CA LEU A 193 -1.34 8.70 -13.98
C LEU A 193 -0.95 7.21 -14.03
N PRO A 194 -1.91 6.27 -14.03
CA PRO A 194 -1.63 4.86 -14.27
C PRO A 194 -1.37 4.58 -15.76
N MET A 195 -0.12 4.32 -16.10
CA MET A 195 0.34 4.15 -17.49
C MET A 195 0.12 2.72 -18.01
N ARG A 196 0.21 1.71 -17.14
CA ARG A 196 0.02 0.30 -17.52
C ARG A 196 -1.41 -0.20 -17.24
N PRO A 197 -1.90 -1.20 -18.00
CA PRO A 197 -3.19 -1.84 -17.73
C PRO A 197 -3.34 -2.38 -16.31
N TRP A 198 -2.31 -3.03 -15.76
CA TRP A 198 -2.36 -3.56 -14.40
C TRP A 198 -2.53 -2.44 -13.36
N ALA A 199 -1.88 -1.29 -13.56
CA ALA A 199 -1.96 -0.15 -12.65
C ALA A 199 -3.39 0.43 -12.64
N LYS A 200 -4.01 0.54 -13.83
CA LYS A 200 -5.41 0.94 -13.98
C LYS A 200 -6.36 -0.01 -13.24
N LEU A 201 -6.18 -1.32 -13.42
CA LEU A 201 -7.01 -2.33 -12.75
C LEU A 201 -6.81 -2.32 -11.23
N ALA A 202 -5.56 -2.17 -10.77
CA ALA A 202 -5.26 -2.13 -9.35
C ALA A 202 -5.82 -0.86 -8.68
N MET A 203 -5.74 0.30 -9.33
CA MET A 203 -6.39 1.53 -8.85
C MET A 203 -7.91 1.38 -8.82
N MET A 204 -8.52 0.83 -9.87
CA MET A 204 -9.96 0.55 -9.93
C MET A 204 -10.41 -0.38 -8.79
N ALA A 205 -9.66 -1.46 -8.54
CA ALA A 205 -9.94 -2.39 -7.46
C ALA A 205 -9.85 -1.71 -6.08
N GLN A 206 -8.79 -0.93 -5.85
CA GLN A 206 -8.62 -0.21 -4.59
C GLN A 206 -9.78 0.77 -4.32
N SER A 207 -10.15 1.58 -5.32
CA SER A 207 -11.23 2.57 -5.17
C SER A 207 -12.57 1.88 -4.93
N MET A 208 -12.85 0.77 -5.62
CA MET A 208 -14.07 -0.02 -5.40
C MET A 208 -14.14 -0.59 -3.98
N VAL A 209 -13.05 -1.21 -3.49
CA VAL A 209 -12.98 -1.74 -2.12
C VAL A 209 -13.18 -0.61 -1.10
N SER A 210 -12.49 0.52 -1.29
CA SER A 210 -12.56 1.68 -0.39
C SER A 210 -13.98 2.25 -0.34
N LEU A 211 -14.63 2.40 -1.49
CA LEU A 211 -15.99 2.91 -1.60
C LEU A 211 -16.99 2.00 -0.87
N VAL A 212 -16.92 0.68 -1.09
CA VAL A 212 -17.80 -0.30 -0.44
C VAL A 212 -17.67 -0.22 1.08
N ILE A 213 -16.44 -0.18 1.60
CA ILE A 213 -16.19 -0.09 3.05
C ILE A 213 -16.80 1.19 3.62
N VAL A 214 -16.46 2.35 3.05
CA VAL A 214 -16.91 3.65 3.58
C VAL A 214 -18.43 3.76 3.54
N VAL A 215 -19.06 3.43 2.40
CA VAL A 215 -20.52 3.54 2.24
C VAL A 215 -21.26 2.66 3.24
N LEU A 216 -20.88 1.39 3.37
CA LEU A 216 -21.58 0.44 4.26
C LEU A 216 -21.38 0.77 5.74
N VAL A 217 -20.16 1.13 6.13
CA VAL A 217 -19.83 1.47 7.52
C VAL A 217 -20.56 2.74 7.95
N VAL A 218 -20.54 3.79 7.13
CA VAL A 218 -21.23 5.05 7.45
C VAL A 218 -22.74 4.83 7.49
N ALA A 219 -23.32 4.15 6.49
CA ALA A 219 -24.76 3.89 6.45
C ALA A 219 -25.24 3.13 7.70
N ARG A 220 -24.51 2.09 8.10
CA ARG A 220 -24.86 1.31 9.28
C ARG A 220 -24.60 2.07 10.59
N ALA A 221 -23.51 2.85 10.69
CA ALA A 221 -23.24 3.66 11.87
C ALA A 221 -24.36 4.68 12.13
N VAL A 222 -24.85 5.34 11.09
CA VAL A 222 -25.99 6.27 11.18
C VAL A 222 -27.27 5.55 11.62
N ASN A 223 -27.54 4.37 11.06
CA ASN A 223 -28.71 3.55 11.43
C ASN A 223 -28.67 3.02 12.87
N VAL A 224 -27.51 2.96 13.52
CA VAL A 224 -27.37 2.52 14.92
C VAL A 224 -27.52 3.67 15.90
N LEU A 225 -27.27 4.91 15.47
CA LEU A 225 -27.40 6.12 16.29
C LEU A 225 -28.84 6.64 16.39
N HIS A 226 -29.74 6.16 15.52
CA HIS A 226 -31.15 6.56 15.42
C HIS A 226 -32.06 5.36 15.64
#